data_AF-A0A961GWJ8-F1
#
_entry.id   AF-A0A961GWJ8-F1
#
_cell.length_a   1.000
_cell.length_b   1.000
_cell.length_c   1.000
_cell.angle_alpha   90.00
_cell.angle_beta   90.00
_cell.angle_gamma   90.00
#
_symmetry.space_group_name_H-M   'P 1'
#
loop_
_entity.id
_entity.type
_entity.pdbx_description
1 polymer ?
#
loop_
_entity_poly.entity_id
_entity_poly.type
_entity_poly.pdbx_seq_one_letter_code
_entity_poly.pdbx_strand_id
1 'polypeptide(L)' 'IGTPFCVTIDFDSLDDDAVTVRERDSMQQERVPRAELHAYLAARLRGA' A
#
# COMPACT_ATOMS: atom_id res chain seq x y z
N ILE A 1 17.54 -3.42 6.76
CA ILE A 1 16.68 -3.99 5.69
C ILE A 1 15.34 -4.29 6.34
N GLY A 2 14.32 -3.52 6.00
CA GLY A 2 13.08 -3.53 6.77
C GLY A 2 12.04 -2.58 6.23
N THR A 3 11.67 -2.70 4.95
CA THR A 3 10.55 -1.96 4.38
C THR A 3 9.24 -2.43 5.04
N PRO A 4 8.52 -1.59 5.80
CA PRO A 4 7.32 -2.01 6.55
C PRO A 4 6.11 -2.24 5.63
N PHE A 5 6.07 -1.56 4.48
CA PHE A 5 5.00 -1.68 3.50
C PHE A 5 5.57 -2.02 2.12
N CYS A 6 4.89 -2.91 1.41
CA CYS A 6 5.17 -3.26 0.01
C CYS A 6 3.95 -2.88 -0.82
N VAL A 7 4.15 -2.15 -1.92
CA VAL A 7 3.07 -1.77 -2.85
C VAL A 7 3.21 -2.62 -4.10
N THR A 8 2.14 -3.28 -4.51
CA THR A 8 2.05 -4.08 -5.72
C THR A 8 1.10 -3.40 -6.70
N ILE A 9 1.61 -3.18 -7.91
CA ILE A 9 0.87 -2.63 -9.04
C ILE A 9 0.80 -3.76 -10.08
N ASP A 10 -0.41 -4.25 -10.32
CA ASP A 10 -0.74 -5.30 -11.28
C ASP A 10 -1.50 -4.72 -12.49
N PHE A 11 -1.90 -5.58 -13.44
CA PHE A 11 -2.68 -5.13 -14.60
C PHE A 11 -4.06 -4.60 -14.20
N ASP A 12 -4.68 -5.19 -13.17
CA ASP A 12 -5.96 -4.75 -12.65
C ASP A 12 -5.87 -3.31 -12.09
N SER A 13 -4.69 -2.93 -11.57
CA SER A 13 -4.41 -1.57 -11.05
C SER A 13 -4.55 -0.47 -12.11
N LEU A 14 -4.39 -0.81 -13.40
CA LEU A 14 -4.57 0.13 -14.50
C LEU A 14 -6.04 0.36 -14.82
N ASP A 15 -6.88 -0.65 -14.60
CA ASP A 15 -8.32 -0.61 -14.89
C ASP A 15 -9.12 -0.03 -13.72
N ASP A 16 -8.70 -0.27 -12.46
CA ASP A 16 -9.43 0.13 -11.25
C ASP A 16 -8.83 1.30 -10.45
N ASP A 17 -7.72 1.86 -10.93
CA ASP A 17 -6.94 2.94 -10.29
C ASP A 17 -6.67 2.68 -8.79
N ALA A 18 -6.47 1.42 -8.42
CA ALA A 18 -6.14 0.99 -7.06
C ALA A 18 -4.88 0.12 -7.05
N VAL A 19 -4.16 0.12 -5.93
CA VAL A 19 -2.95 -0.68 -5.74
C VAL A 19 -3.10 -1.56 -4.51
N THR A 20 -2.39 -2.68 -4.49
CA THR A 20 -2.39 -3.55 -3.30
C THR A 20 -1.23 -3.18 -2.39
N VAL A 21 -1.51 -2.87 -1.13
CA VAL A 21 -0.50 -2.59 -0.12
C VAL A 21 -0.44 -3.76 0.85
N ARG A 22 0.76 -4.34 1.02
CA ARG A 22 1.04 -5.39 2.01
C ARG A 22 1.85 -4.83 3.17
N GLU A 23 1.33 -5.00 4.37
CA GLU A 23 2.08 -4.72 5.60
C GLU A 23 2.90 -5.96 5.99
N ARG A 24 4.18 -5.75 6.30
CA ARG A 24 5.11 -6.84 6.61
C ARG A 24 4.77 -7.55 7.92
N ASP A 25 4.51 -6.78 8.98
CA ASP A 25 4.47 -7.33 10.33
C ASP A 25 3.15 -8.09 10.59
N SER A 26 2.05 -7.60 10.04
CA SER A 26 0.74 -8.27 10.11
C SER A 26 0.46 -9.26 8.97
N MET A 27 1.28 -9.23 7.90
CA MET A 27 1.04 -9.95 6.64
C MET A 27 -0.29 -9.61 5.94
N GLN A 28 -0.97 -8.54 6.36
CA GLN A 28 -2.23 -8.10 5.76
C GLN A 28 -2.01 -7.46 4.40
N GLN A 29 -2.98 -7.65 3.50
CA GLN A 29 -3.01 -7.07 2.17
C GLN A 29 -4.33 -6.29 2.02
N GLU A 30 -4.22 -5.01 1.67
CA GLU A 30 -5.35 -4.12 1.47
C GLU A 30 -5.28 -3.50 0.07
N ARG A 31 -6.42 -3.40 -0.62
CA ARG A 31 -6.50 -2.69 -1.91
C ARG A 31 -6.84 -1.24 -1.61
N VAL A 32 -5.95 -0.33 -2.00
CA VAL A 32 -6.02 1.09 -1.67
C VAL A 32 -6.11 1.88 -2.97
N PRO A 33 -7.12 2.76 -3.13
CA PRO A 33 -7.19 3.65 -4.28
C PRO A 33 -5.92 4.49 -4.43
N ARG A 34 -5.46 4.69 -5.65
CA ARG A 34 -4.22 5.43 -5.92
C ARG A 34 -4.25 6.85 -5.35
N ALA A 35 -5.41 7.50 -5.40
CA ALA A 35 -5.62 8.83 -4.83
C ALA A 35 -5.41 8.87 -3.30
N GLU A 36 -5.70 7.78 -2.59
CA GLU A 36 -5.61 7.69 -1.13
C GLU A 36 -4.27 7.13 -0.65
N LEU A 37 -3.50 6.49 -1.53
CA LEU A 37 -2.26 5.80 -1.19
C LEU A 37 -1.28 6.67 -0.39
N HIS A 38 -1.10 7.93 -0.78
CA HIS A 38 -0.19 8.83 -0.08
C HIS A 38 -0.64 9.10 1.37
N ALA A 39 -1.92 9.39 1.57
CA ALA A 39 -2.48 9.61 2.90
C ALA A 39 -2.47 8.33 3.74
N TYR A 40 -2.80 7.19 3.12
CA TYR A 40 -2.78 5.86 3.73
C TYR A 40 -1.39 5.52 4.30
N LEU A 41 -0.35 5.68 3.49
CA LEU A 41 1.04 5.44 3.90
C LEU A 41 1.52 6.49 4.90
N ALA A 42 1.23 7.78 4.69
CA ALA A 42 1.64 8.84 5.60
C ALA A 42 1.03 8.70 7.01
N ALA A 43 -0.18 8.15 7.13
CA ALA A 43 -0.79 7.85 8.42
C ALA A 43 -0.10 6.69 9.17
N ARG A 44 0.36 5.68 8.42
CA ARG A 44 0.92 4.42 8.96
C ARG A 44 2.44 4.42 9.09
N LEU A 45 3.13 5.30 8.37
CA LEU A 45 4.58 5.48 8.41
C LEU A 45 5.04 6.49 9.47
N ARG A 46 4.15 7.05 10.29
CA ARG A 46 4.54 8.00 11.35
C ARG A 46 5.40 7.30 12.39
N GLY A 47 6.73 7.42 12.26
CA GLY A 47 7.70 6.98 13.27
C GLY A 47 8.77 6.00 12.78
N ALA A 48 9.31 6.17 11.57
CA ALA A 48 10.59 5.56 11.20
C ALA A 48 11.76 6.51 11.51
#